data_AF-A6R280-F1
#
_entry.id   AF-A6R280-F1
#
_cell.length_a   1.000
_cell.length_b   1.000
_cell.length_c   1.000
_cell.angle_alpha   90.00
_cell.angle_beta   90.00
_cell.angle_gamma   90.00
#
_symmetry.space_group_name_H-M   'P 1'
#
loop_
_entity.id
_entity.type
_entity.pdbx_description
1 polymer ?
#
loop_
_entity_poly.entity_id
_entity_poly.type
_entity_poly.pdbx_seq_one_letter_code
_entity_poly.pdbx_strand_id
1 'polypeptide(L)'
;MLGLVPVEEIAKIIKLIPLIKTKTREHGKSTIGKVNWADVATCYQAIWDGLKASSVLTPSDLGRETMTLWVEEILKVSPHGRLSQLGIDVIHALDGFGATGLNLVGDVLLRRIVLTAASVPESTNIDIPDDALHGTLLYTRSLLNSCPPEVAVAHILKITELLVFSPVYSKWGSQSLRIWYWVLSRLDNDLVLFSATSRSNFDSASSLTSSTIWDTNGLDIPNRLRNLLKLWVLAVLGHTTDSYAILDSRRRNVFRRLLSSLDRASGPFRGTDILTRLRIYFQDSRLRVLSATDLVLSNAADIEFSIAQKQFRWNRESGHAGGPDCLDPVIKATLLNPTHSPKTIKEILPYFSMYTRNRAAIYATFDQLAKSTDVTSSSFIHQIITFTEAGAIPRSAILRLLRRHTPLKVALSRCWQEPAPTYAITEPRAPPPDPSLYPNPSECLRMLHILALVFACTTTVTPTTSWRLTQWVYLFIVQHHGPVSPILARALFQAGVTRYREAGKPVPKRKYAFIMQKIREAEGASVANALLDAEMV
;
A
#
# COMPACT_ATOMS: atom_id res chain seq x y z
N MET A 1 25.89 -38.85 -34.53
CA MET A 1 25.06 -38.45 -35.69
C MET A 1 23.60 -38.44 -35.26
N LEU A 2 23.06 -37.29 -34.84
CA LEU A 2 21.64 -37.13 -34.47
C LEU A 2 20.77 -36.60 -35.64
N GLY A 3 21.37 -36.24 -36.78
CA GLY A 3 20.69 -35.61 -37.93
C GLY A 3 19.73 -36.50 -38.74
N LEU A 4 19.36 -37.68 -38.24
CA LEU A 4 18.44 -38.62 -38.91
C LEU A 4 17.23 -39.01 -38.03
N VAL A 5 17.14 -38.52 -36.79
CA VAL A 5 16.05 -38.86 -35.87
C VAL A 5 14.96 -37.80 -35.99
N PRO A 6 13.72 -38.15 -36.41
CA PRO A 6 12.59 -37.22 -36.41
C PRO A 6 12.31 -36.67 -35.01
N VAL A 7 11.81 -35.44 -34.91
CA VAL A 7 11.48 -34.79 -33.63
C VAL A 7 10.45 -35.61 -32.85
N GLU A 8 9.51 -36.27 -33.54
CA GLU A 8 8.50 -37.14 -32.96
C GLU A 8 9.11 -38.39 -32.31
N GLU A 9 10.25 -38.87 -32.80
CA GLU A 9 10.96 -39.98 -32.19
C GLU A 9 11.68 -39.56 -30.91
N ILE A 10 12.19 -38.32 -30.84
CA ILE A 10 12.79 -37.78 -29.62
C ILE A 10 11.75 -37.68 -28.49
N ALA A 11 10.53 -37.21 -28.81
CA ALA A 11 9.43 -37.21 -27.85
C ALA A 11 9.08 -38.62 -27.31
N LYS A 12 9.14 -39.64 -28.18
CA LYS A 12 8.93 -41.05 -27.79
C LYS A 12 10.09 -41.57 -26.95
N ILE A 13 11.34 -41.26 -27.31
CA ILE A 13 12.53 -41.65 -26.55
C ILE A 13 12.47 -41.11 -25.13
N ILE A 14 12.12 -39.83 -24.96
CA ILE A 14 11.99 -39.19 -23.63
C ILE A 14 10.99 -39.96 -22.75
N LYS A 15 9.83 -40.36 -23.31
CA LYS A 15 8.81 -41.18 -22.62
C LYS A 15 9.25 -42.60 -22.29
N LEU A 16 10.07 -43.21 -23.16
CA LEU A 16 10.44 -44.63 -23.05
C LEU A 16 11.65 -44.87 -22.16
N ILE A 17 12.54 -43.88 -21.98
CA ILE A 17 13.74 -44.03 -21.14
C ILE A 17 13.40 -44.51 -19.72
N PRO A 18 12.45 -43.90 -18.97
CA PRO A 18 12.09 -44.37 -17.64
C PRO A 18 11.58 -45.83 -17.60
N LEU A 19 11.13 -46.36 -18.73
CA LEU A 19 10.55 -47.71 -18.88
C LEU A 19 11.58 -48.77 -19.29
N ILE A 20 12.85 -48.41 -19.49
CA ILE A 20 13.92 -49.36 -19.80
C ILE A 20 14.07 -50.35 -18.63
N LYS A 21 14.00 -51.65 -18.94
CA LYS A 21 14.09 -52.73 -17.94
C LYS A 21 15.53 -52.89 -17.45
N THR A 22 15.71 -52.96 -16.13
CA THR A 22 17.01 -53.25 -15.51
C THR A 22 17.26 -54.75 -15.45
N LYS A 23 18.48 -55.20 -15.79
CA LYS A 23 18.93 -56.60 -15.66
C LYS A 23 19.73 -56.87 -14.39
N THR A 24 19.76 -55.94 -13.43
CA THR A 24 20.52 -56.09 -12.18
C THR A 24 19.89 -57.15 -11.28
N ARG A 25 20.71 -58.12 -10.82
CA ARG A 25 20.31 -59.31 -10.05
C ARG A 25 19.54 -59.01 -8.76
N GLU A 26 19.72 -57.81 -8.20
CA GLU A 26 19.16 -57.42 -6.90
C GLU A 26 17.73 -56.84 -6.97
N HIS A 27 17.21 -56.47 -8.15
CA HIS A 27 16.02 -55.60 -8.23
C HIS A 27 14.83 -56.15 -9.05
N GLY A 28 14.83 -57.43 -9.43
CA GLY A 28 13.69 -58.05 -10.15
C GLY A 28 13.33 -57.38 -11.48
N LYS A 29 12.18 -57.74 -12.09
CA LYS A 29 11.66 -57.17 -13.36
C LYS A 29 11.21 -55.70 -13.20
N SER A 30 12.10 -54.82 -12.79
CA SER A 30 11.85 -53.40 -12.57
C SER A 30 12.42 -52.56 -13.73
N THR A 31 12.06 -51.27 -13.77
CA THR A 31 12.54 -50.32 -14.79
C THR A 31 13.46 -49.28 -14.16
N ILE A 32 14.35 -48.69 -14.94
CA ILE A 32 15.31 -47.68 -14.44
C ILE A 32 14.59 -46.49 -13.77
N GLY A 33 13.43 -46.07 -14.27
CA GLY A 33 12.61 -45.02 -13.65
C GLY A 33 11.90 -45.40 -12.35
N LYS A 34 11.98 -46.65 -11.90
CA LYS A 34 11.50 -47.07 -10.56
C LYS A 34 12.62 -47.31 -9.56
N VAL A 35 13.83 -47.61 -10.04
CA VAL A 35 14.93 -48.14 -9.22
C VAL A 35 16.12 -47.20 -9.16
N ASN A 36 16.49 -46.58 -10.28
CA ASN A 36 17.68 -45.73 -10.34
C ASN A 36 17.51 -44.57 -11.32
N TRP A 37 16.99 -43.45 -10.81
CA TRP A 37 16.85 -42.22 -11.60
C TRP A 37 18.18 -41.57 -12.00
N ALA A 38 19.30 -41.97 -11.40
CA ALA A 38 20.61 -41.48 -11.84
C ALA A 38 20.99 -41.98 -13.24
N ASP A 39 20.52 -43.17 -13.62
CA ASP A 39 20.74 -43.72 -14.97
C ASP A 39 19.87 -42.98 -15.98
N VAL A 40 18.61 -42.68 -15.62
CA VAL A 40 17.73 -41.84 -16.44
C VAL A 40 18.30 -40.43 -16.61
N ALA A 41 18.82 -39.84 -15.54
CA ALA A 41 19.51 -38.54 -15.56
C ALA A 41 20.66 -38.54 -16.56
N THR A 42 21.45 -39.61 -16.56
CA THR A 42 22.61 -39.75 -17.46
C THR A 42 22.17 -39.87 -18.91
N CYS A 43 21.11 -40.64 -19.20
CA CYS A 43 20.53 -40.74 -20.53
C CYS A 43 19.97 -39.40 -21.02
N TYR A 44 19.20 -38.70 -20.19
CA TYR A 44 18.64 -37.40 -20.56
C TYR A 44 19.73 -36.35 -20.76
N GLN A 45 20.76 -36.31 -19.91
CA GLN A 45 21.90 -35.41 -20.08
C GLN A 45 22.65 -35.70 -21.37
N ALA A 46 22.90 -36.97 -21.70
CA ALA A 46 23.59 -37.35 -22.93
C ALA A 46 22.80 -36.95 -24.19
N ILE A 47 21.47 -37.07 -24.17
CA ILE A 47 20.62 -36.59 -25.26
C ILE A 47 20.72 -35.07 -25.39
N TRP A 48 20.64 -34.36 -24.27
CA TRP A 48 20.73 -32.90 -24.25
C TRP A 48 22.08 -32.37 -24.74
N ASP A 49 23.19 -32.95 -24.26
CA ASP A 49 24.53 -32.59 -24.70
C ASP A 49 24.73 -32.93 -26.18
N GLY A 50 24.17 -34.06 -26.64
CA GLY A 50 24.13 -34.44 -28.04
C GLY A 50 23.37 -33.44 -28.93
N LEU A 51 22.25 -32.90 -28.45
CA LEU A 51 21.48 -31.85 -29.14
C LEU A 51 22.25 -30.53 -29.17
N LYS A 52 22.90 -30.14 -28.06
CA LYS A 52 23.74 -28.92 -28.02
C LYS A 52 24.95 -28.99 -28.95
N ALA A 53 25.57 -30.16 -29.08
CA ALA A 53 26.73 -30.37 -29.94
C ALA A 53 26.36 -30.64 -31.42
N SER A 54 25.09 -30.84 -31.72
CA SER A 54 24.60 -31.14 -33.06
C SER A 54 24.47 -29.87 -33.90
N SER A 55 25.05 -29.88 -35.10
CA SER A 55 24.92 -28.79 -36.08
C SER A 55 23.65 -28.86 -36.92
N VAL A 56 22.86 -29.94 -36.79
CA VAL A 56 21.70 -30.25 -37.66
C VAL A 56 20.37 -30.13 -36.92
N LEU A 57 20.35 -30.57 -35.66
CA LEU A 57 19.16 -30.55 -34.81
C LEU A 57 19.56 -30.03 -33.43
N THR A 58 19.14 -28.81 -33.14
CA THR A 58 19.44 -28.08 -31.90
C THR A 58 18.25 -28.13 -30.94
N PRO A 59 18.42 -27.77 -29.66
CA PRO A 59 17.30 -27.68 -28.73
C PRO A 59 16.16 -26.76 -29.20
N SER A 60 16.47 -25.70 -29.96
CA SER A 60 15.47 -24.81 -30.57
C SER A 60 14.65 -25.43 -31.70
N ASP A 61 14.99 -26.65 -32.15
CA ASP A 61 14.30 -27.32 -33.26
C ASP A 61 13.30 -28.38 -32.78
N LEU A 62 13.34 -28.78 -31.50
CA LEU A 62 12.47 -29.84 -30.94
C LEU A 62 10.99 -29.44 -30.82
N GLY A 63 10.68 -28.16 -31.04
CA GLY A 63 9.35 -27.60 -30.86
C GLY A 63 8.90 -27.54 -29.39
N ARG A 64 7.84 -26.77 -29.17
CA ARG A 64 7.31 -26.48 -27.84
C ARG A 64 6.79 -27.72 -27.11
N GLU A 65 6.02 -28.56 -27.79
CA GLU A 65 5.33 -29.71 -27.19
C GLU A 65 6.30 -30.76 -26.63
N THR A 66 7.36 -31.07 -27.38
CA THR A 66 8.41 -32.00 -26.96
C THR A 66 9.15 -31.50 -25.72
N MET A 67 9.45 -30.21 -25.70
CA MET A 67 10.14 -29.60 -24.56
C MET A 67 9.26 -29.53 -23.32
N THR A 68 7.97 -29.20 -23.45
CA THR A 68 7.03 -29.24 -22.31
C THR A 68 6.88 -30.66 -21.75
N LEU A 69 6.81 -31.67 -22.61
CA LEU A 69 6.78 -33.08 -22.21
C LEU A 69 8.05 -33.47 -21.46
N TRP A 70 9.22 -33.00 -21.92
CA TRP A 70 10.49 -33.29 -21.24
C TRP A 70 10.52 -32.69 -19.83
N VAL A 71 10.07 -31.45 -19.67
CA VAL A 71 9.91 -30.84 -18.35
C VAL A 71 8.93 -31.63 -17.50
N GLU A 72 7.78 -32.06 -18.04
CA GLU A 72 6.82 -32.89 -17.31
C GLU A 72 7.42 -34.22 -16.81
N GLU A 73 8.21 -34.90 -17.63
CA GLU A 73 8.88 -36.14 -17.23
C GLU A 73 9.94 -35.89 -16.14
N ILE A 74 10.72 -34.81 -16.26
CA ILE A 74 11.67 -34.40 -15.21
C ILE A 74 10.92 -34.06 -13.90
N LEU A 75 9.72 -33.47 -14.01
CA LEU A 75 8.89 -33.07 -12.87
C LEU A 75 8.15 -34.20 -12.17
N LYS A 76 8.01 -35.37 -12.80
CA LYS A 76 7.43 -36.56 -12.14
C LYS A 76 8.31 -37.09 -11.01
N VAL A 77 9.54 -36.59 -10.89
CA VAL A 77 10.57 -37.04 -9.96
C VAL A 77 11.06 -35.84 -9.16
N SER A 78 11.56 -36.06 -7.95
CA SER A 78 12.37 -35.05 -7.24
C SER A 78 13.75 -35.01 -7.89
N PRO A 79 14.09 -34.02 -8.75
CA PRO A 79 15.34 -34.05 -9.48
C PRO A 79 16.49 -33.69 -8.52
N HIS A 80 17.38 -34.63 -8.24
CA HIS A 80 18.61 -34.36 -7.49
C HIS A 80 19.80 -34.18 -8.44
N GLY A 81 20.70 -33.24 -8.14
CA GLY A 81 21.95 -33.03 -8.89
C GLY A 81 21.74 -32.74 -10.38
N ARG A 82 22.19 -33.64 -11.25
CA ARG A 82 22.24 -33.45 -12.72
C ARG A 82 20.88 -33.20 -13.36
N LEU A 83 19.81 -33.86 -12.89
CA LEU A 83 18.44 -33.63 -13.40
C LEU A 83 17.93 -32.21 -13.12
N SER A 84 18.38 -31.60 -12.01
CA SER A 84 18.03 -30.21 -11.71
C SER A 84 18.65 -29.26 -12.75
N GLN A 85 19.94 -29.44 -13.04
CA GLN A 85 20.62 -28.59 -14.01
C GLN A 85 20.03 -28.78 -15.41
N LEU A 86 19.75 -30.03 -15.81
CA LEU A 86 19.09 -30.31 -17.07
C LEU A 86 17.71 -29.65 -17.17
N GLY A 87 16.91 -29.72 -16.10
CA GLY A 87 15.60 -29.07 -16.07
C GLY A 87 15.70 -27.55 -16.28
N ILE A 88 16.69 -26.90 -15.67
CA ILE A 88 16.97 -25.46 -15.88
C ILE A 88 17.34 -25.19 -17.35
N ASP A 89 18.24 -25.99 -17.91
CA ASP A 89 18.67 -25.83 -19.30
C ASP A 89 17.51 -26.01 -20.30
N VAL A 90 16.63 -27.00 -20.07
CA VAL A 90 15.44 -27.25 -20.90
C VAL A 90 14.44 -26.09 -20.79
N ILE A 91 14.22 -25.55 -19.59
CA ILE A 91 13.35 -24.38 -19.36
C ILE A 91 13.92 -23.14 -20.06
N HIS A 92 15.23 -22.92 -20.03
CA HIS A 92 15.87 -21.83 -20.75
C HIS A 92 15.69 -21.94 -22.27
N ALA A 93 15.79 -23.15 -22.83
CA ALA A 93 15.52 -23.35 -24.25
C ALA A 93 14.04 -23.11 -24.58
N LEU A 94 13.12 -23.45 -23.68
CA LEU A 94 11.69 -23.18 -23.81
C LEU A 94 11.35 -21.69 -23.80
N ASP A 95 12.01 -20.89 -22.95
CA ASP A 95 11.80 -19.43 -22.88
C ASP A 95 12.13 -18.73 -24.21
N GLY A 96 13.03 -19.30 -25.02
CA GLY A 96 13.31 -18.86 -26.39
C GLY A 96 12.10 -18.89 -27.34
N PHE A 97 11.04 -19.64 -26.99
CA PHE A 97 9.81 -19.76 -27.78
C PHE A 97 8.63 -18.90 -27.26
N GLY A 98 8.84 -18.05 -26.25
CA GLY A 98 7.85 -17.09 -25.72
C GLY A 98 7.44 -17.29 -24.25
N ALA A 99 6.51 -16.46 -23.76
CA ALA A 99 6.19 -16.22 -22.33
C ALA A 99 5.62 -17.39 -21.51
N THR A 100 5.64 -18.63 -22.02
CA THR A 100 5.00 -19.80 -21.41
C THR A 100 5.97 -20.60 -20.52
N GLY A 101 7.28 -20.55 -20.80
CA GLY A 101 8.32 -21.16 -19.97
C GLY A 101 8.37 -20.55 -18.56
N LEU A 102 8.12 -19.25 -18.45
CA LEU A 102 8.00 -18.55 -17.17
C LEU A 102 6.91 -19.16 -16.27
N ASN A 103 5.72 -19.52 -16.79
CA ASN A 103 4.69 -20.18 -15.98
C ASN A 103 5.14 -21.55 -15.44
N LEU A 104 5.88 -22.30 -16.25
CA LEU A 104 6.43 -23.61 -15.86
C LEU A 104 7.45 -23.49 -14.72
N VAL A 105 8.23 -22.41 -14.64
CA VAL A 105 9.21 -22.20 -13.54
C VAL A 105 8.53 -22.26 -12.16
N GLY A 106 7.39 -21.60 -12.01
CA GLY A 106 6.63 -21.62 -10.75
C GLY A 106 6.13 -23.01 -10.37
N ASP A 107 5.60 -23.75 -11.35
CA ASP A 107 5.07 -25.10 -11.16
C ASP A 107 6.18 -26.11 -10.82
N VAL A 108 7.34 -25.93 -11.45
CA VAL A 108 8.54 -26.74 -11.20
C VAL A 108 9.03 -26.57 -9.77
N LEU A 109 9.14 -25.33 -9.32
CA LEU A 109 9.53 -25.02 -7.94
C LEU A 109 8.52 -25.57 -6.93
N LEU A 110 7.22 -25.36 -7.17
CA LEU A 110 6.16 -25.85 -6.30
C LEU A 110 6.21 -27.38 -6.13
N ARG A 111 6.30 -28.12 -7.25
CA ARG A 111 6.40 -29.58 -7.22
C ARG A 111 7.63 -30.06 -6.48
N ARG A 112 8.78 -29.42 -6.67
CA ARG A 112 10.00 -29.77 -5.94
C ARG A 112 9.84 -29.61 -4.43
N ILE A 113 9.23 -28.51 -3.98
CA ILE A 113 8.99 -28.27 -2.55
C ILE A 113 8.07 -29.35 -1.98
N VAL A 114 6.98 -29.67 -2.68
CA VAL A 114 6.00 -30.68 -2.25
C VAL A 114 6.59 -32.09 -2.26
N LEU A 115 7.41 -32.44 -3.26
CA LEU A 115 8.09 -33.75 -3.32
C LEU A 115 9.15 -33.89 -2.23
N THR A 116 9.89 -32.82 -1.95
CA THR A 116 10.84 -32.80 -0.82
C THR A 116 10.11 -32.99 0.50
N ALA A 117 8.96 -32.34 0.69
CA ALA A 117 8.10 -32.56 1.85
C ALA A 117 7.59 -34.02 1.94
N ALA A 118 7.07 -34.56 0.84
CA ALA A 118 6.51 -35.91 0.78
C ALA A 118 7.56 -37.02 1.00
N SER A 119 8.85 -36.74 0.75
CA SER A 119 9.94 -37.69 0.98
C SER A 119 10.28 -37.91 2.46
N VAL A 120 9.78 -37.04 3.36
CA VAL A 120 10.03 -37.10 4.79
C VAL A 120 8.80 -37.70 5.50
N PRO A 121 8.96 -38.79 6.28
CA PRO A 121 7.83 -39.40 6.99
C PRO A 121 7.23 -38.44 8.04
N GLU A 122 5.89 -38.39 8.11
CA GLU A 122 5.13 -37.49 9.01
C GLU A 122 5.48 -37.65 10.50
N SER A 123 6.05 -38.79 10.91
CA SER A 123 6.38 -39.12 12.30
C SER A 123 7.64 -38.44 12.84
N THR A 124 8.51 -37.89 11.99
CA THR A 124 9.71 -37.17 12.40
C THR A 124 9.56 -35.68 12.09
N ASN A 125 9.09 -34.90 13.07
CA ASN A 125 9.22 -33.43 13.08
C ASN A 125 10.69 -32.96 13.17
N ILE A 126 11.64 -33.90 13.15
CA ILE A 126 13.06 -33.76 13.41
C ILE A 126 13.78 -33.95 12.08
N ASP A 127 14.32 -32.83 11.61
CA ASP A 127 15.38 -32.61 10.63
C ASP A 127 15.22 -33.25 9.24
N ILE A 128 14.64 -32.44 8.34
CA ILE A 128 14.83 -32.60 6.90
C ILE A 128 16.35 -32.55 6.63
N PRO A 129 16.93 -33.52 5.89
CA PRO A 129 18.37 -33.55 5.67
C PRO A 129 18.84 -32.24 5.03
N ASP A 130 19.86 -31.63 5.64
CA ASP A 130 20.38 -30.33 5.23
C ASP A 130 20.78 -30.30 3.75
N ASP A 131 21.31 -31.40 3.22
CA ASP A 131 21.68 -31.52 1.80
C ASP A 131 20.48 -31.33 0.85
N ALA A 132 19.30 -31.83 1.23
CA ALA A 132 18.09 -31.68 0.42
C ALA A 132 17.55 -30.24 0.45
N LEU A 133 17.65 -29.58 1.61
CA LEU A 133 17.30 -28.17 1.79
C LEU A 133 18.25 -27.26 0.98
N HIS A 134 19.56 -27.47 1.11
CA HIS A 134 20.58 -26.73 0.35
C HIS A 134 20.43 -26.96 -1.16
N GLY A 135 20.17 -28.20 -1.59
CA GLY A 135 19.89 -28.50 -3.00
C GLY A 135 18.66 -27.76 -3.52
N THR A 136 17.61 -27.64 -2.71
CA THR A 136 16.39 -26.89 -3.07
C THR A 136 16.62 -25.38 -3.10
N LEU A 137 17.45 -24.85 -2.20
CA LEU A 137 17.86 -23.45 -2.21
C LEU A 137 18.68 -23.10 -3.46
N LEU A 138 19.72 -23.88 -3.77
CA LEU A 138 20.55 -23.64 -4.96
C LEU A 138 19.72 -23.65 -6.25
N TYR A 139 18.78 -24.59 -6.34
CA TYR A 139 17.88 -24.68 -7.48
C TYR A 139 16.92 -23.50 -7.58
N THR A 140 16.31 -23.12 -6.46
CA THR A 140 15.41 -21.96 -6.39
C THR A 140 16.16 -20.69 -6.78
N ARG A 141 17.39 -20.52 -6.28
CA ARG A 141 18.26 -19.40 -6.65
C ARG A 141 18.55 -19.37 -8.14
N SER A 142 18.93 -20.50 -8.73
CA SER A 142 19.23 -20.58 -10.16
C SER A 142 18.02 -20.22 -11.01
N LEU A 143 16.84 -20.80 -10.72
CA LEU A 143 15.62 -20.52 -11.47
C LEU A 143 15.14 -19.08 -11.32
N LEU A 144 15.18 -18.51 -10.12
CA LEU A 144 14.76 -17.13 -9.92
C LEU A 144 15.74 -16.11 -10.53
N ASN A 145 17.03 -16.44 -10.62
CA ASN A 145 18.02 -15.61 -11.32
C ASN A 145 17.81 -15.58 -12.82
N SER A 146 17.24 -16.65 -13.38
CA SER A 146 16.91 -16.76 -14.80
C SER A 146 15.71 -15.90 -15.20
N CYS A 147 14.86 -15.49 -14.25
CA CYS A 147 13.68 -14.70 -14.50
C CYS A 147 13.92 -13.20 -14.29
N PRO A 148 13.19 -12.31 -15.00
CA PRO A 148 13.13 -10.91 -14.61
C PRO A 148 12.53 -10.77 -13.20
N PRO A 149 12.98 -9.78 -12.40
CA PRO A 149 12.73 -9.74 -10.98
C PRO A 149 11.24 -9.56 -10.63
N GLU A 150 10.46 -8.88 -11.48
CA GLU A 150 9.01 -8.75 -11.32
C GLU A 150 8.30 -10.10 -11.41
N VAL A 151 8.75 -10.95 -12.34
CA VAL A 151 8.19 -12.29 -12.58
C VAL A 151 8.62 -13.25 -11.47
N ALA A 152 9.87 -13.16 -11.03
CA ALA A 152 10.37 -13.93 -9.88
C ALA A 152 9.55 -13.66 -8.60
N VAL A 153 9.24 -12.38 -8.30
CA VAL A 153 8.36 -12.01 -7.17
C VAL A 153 6.95 -12.58 -7.35
N ALA A 154 6.41 -12.52 -8.57
CA ALA A 154 5.08 -13.05 -8.85
C ALA A 154 5.02 -14.58 -8.65
N HIS A 155 6.04 -15.33 -9.06
CA HIS A 155 6.16 -16.76 -8.77
C HIS A 155 6.25 -17.04 -7.27
N ILE A 156 7.08 -16.29 -6.53
CA ILE A 156 7.19 -16.46 -5.07
C ILE A 156 5.82 -16.29 -4.40
N LEU A 157 5.08 -15.24 -4.77
CA LEU A 157 3.74 -14.99 -4.24
C LEU A 157 2.77 -16.11 -4.63
N LYS A 158 2.79 -16.54 -5.89
CA LYS A 158 1.89 -17.58 -6.39
C LYS A 158 2.14 -18.93 -5.72
N ILE A 159 3.40 -19.34 -5.56
CA ILE A 159 3.79 -20.56 -4.83
C ILE A 159 3.30 -20.46 -3.39
N THR A 160 3.50 -19.31 -2.74
CA THR A 160 3.04 -19.09 -1.36
C THR A 160 1.51 -19.17 -1.26
N GLU A 161 0.77 -18.59 -2.21
CA GLU A 161 -0.70 -18.70 -2.27
C GLU A 161 -1.16 -20.15 -2.44
N LEU A 162 -0.52 -20.91 -3.35
CA LEU A 162 -0.86 -22.31 -3.60
C LEU A 162 -0.58 -23.20 -2.39
N LEU A 163 0.57 -23.02 -1.72
CA LEU A 163 0.92 -23.79 -0.52
C LEU A 163 -0.01 -23.51 0.66
N VAL A 164 -0.55 -22.29 0.78
CA VAL A 164 -1.43 -21.90 1.90
C VAL A 164 -2.90 -22.22 1.62
N PHE A 165 -3.39 -21.99 0.39
CA PHE A 165 -4.83 -22.02 0.09
C PHE A 165 -5.27 -23.17 -0.81
N SER A 166 -4.37 -23.86 -1.50
CA SER A 166 -4.79 -24.97 -2.37
C SER A 166 -5.11 -26.23 -1.54
N PRO A 167 -6.30 -26.83 -1.73
CA PRO A 167 -6.64 -28.08 -1.05
C PRO A 167 -5.75 -29.24 -1.51
N VAL A 168 -5.21 -29.20 -2.74
CA VAL A 168 -4.38 -30.26 -3.33
C VAL A 168 -3.08 -30.43 -2.55
N TYR A 169 -2.47 -29.32 -2.14
CA TYR A 169 -1.19 -29.31 -1.43
C TYR A 169 -1.33 -29.31 0.10
N SER A 170 -2.56 -29.27 0.61
CA SER A 170 -2.85 -29.21 2.05
C SER A 170 -2.28 -30.39 2.85
N LYS A 171 -2.21 -31.58 2.25
CA LYS A 171 -1.68 -32.81 2.88
C LYS A 171 -0.25 -32.61 3.41
N TRP A 172 0.59 -31.92 2.66
CA TRP A 172 1.99 -31.65 3.01
C TRP A 172 2.21 -30.17 3.35
N GLY A 173 1.13 -29.41 3.59
CA GLY A 173 1.15 -27.95 3.63
C GLY A 173 2.08 -27.40 4.71
N SER A 174 2.07 -27.98 5.92
CA SER A 174 2.92 -27.55 7.04
C SER A 174 4.42 -27.76 6.77
N GLN A 175 4.79 -28.95 6.30
CA GLN A 175 6.18 -29.28 5.95
C GLN A 175 6.65 -28.49 4.72
N SER A 176 5.81 -28.39 3.69
CA SER A 176 6.11 -27.62 2.47
C SER A 176 6.32 -26.14 2.77
N LEU A 177 5.49 -25.54 3.63
CA LEU A 177 5.65 -24.15 4.07
C LEU A 177 6.90 -23.95 4.94
N ARG A 178 7.30 -24.94 5.74
CA ARG A 178 8.56 -24.89 6.52
C ARG A 178 9.79 -24.93 5.61
N ILE A 179 9.80 -25.81 4.60
CA ILE A 179 10.85 -25.84 3.56
C ILE A 179 10.88 -24.51 2.81
N TRP A 180 9.71 -24.02 2.40
CA TRP A 180 9.60 -22.78 1.65
C TRP A 180 10.07 -21.57 2.46
N TYR A 181 9.70 -21.49 3.73
CA TYR A 181 10.24 -20.49 4.66
C TYR A 181 11.77 -20.58 4.77
N TRP A 182 12.33 -21.78 4.96
CA TRP A 182 13.77 -21.99 5.07
C TRP A 182 14.50 -21.51 3.82
N VAL A 183 13.99 -21.85 2.63
CA VAL A 183 14.55 -21.41 1.34
C VAL A 183 14.45 -19.89 1.20
N LEU A 184 13.26 -19.30 1.38
CA LEU A 184 13.06 -17.86 1.22
C LEU A 184 13.92 -17.03 2.19
N SER A 185 14.12 -17.52 3.41
CA SER A 185 14.94 -16.84 4.42
C SER A 185 16.42 -16.73 4.05
N ARG A 186 16.91 -17.57 3.12
CA ARG A 186 18.31 -17.72 2.71
C ARG A 186 18.56 -17.36 1.24
N LEU A 187 17.59 -16.73 0.58
CA LEU A 187 17.78 -16.25 -0.79
C LEU A 187 18.60 -14.96 -0.77
N ASP A 188 19.71 -14.92 -1.50
CA ASP A 188 20.59 -13.73 -1.57
C ASP A 188 20.15 -12.70 -2.63
N ASN A 189 19.06 -12.97 -3.36
CA ASN A 189 18.60 -12.14 -4.49
C ASN A 189 17.71 -10.95 -4.07
N ASP A 190 17.67 -10.67 -2.77
CA ASP A 190 16.77 -9.72 -2.12
C ASP A 190 16.77 -8.34 -2.78
N LEU A 191 17.95 -7.85 -3.17
CA LEU A 191 18.15 -6.49 -3.64
C LEU A 191 17.38 -6.20 -4.94
N VAL A 192 17.33 -7.17 -5.85
CA VAL A 192 16.65 -7.06 -7.14
C VAL A 192 15.14 -7.29 -6.95
N LEU A 193 14.77 -8.25 -6.12
CA LEU A 193 13.36 -8.57 -5.81
C LEU A 193 12.67 -7.41 -5.05
N PHE A 194 13.38 -6.72 -4.15
CA PHE A 194 12.87 -5.52 -3.47
C PHE A 194 12.74 -4.30 -4.40
N SER A 195 13.55 -4.22 -5.46
CA SER A 195 13.42 -3.14 -6.45
C SER A 195 12.16 -3.30 -7.30
N ALA A 196 11.84 -4.54 -7.70
CA ALA A 196 10.63 -4.89 -8.44
C ALA A 196 9.34 -4.68 -7.62
N THR A 197 9.35 -5.05 -6.33
CA THR A 197 8.21 -4.80 -5.42
C THR A 197 7.91 -3.32 -5.15
N SER A 198 8.84 -2.42 -5.47
CA SER A 198 8.67 -0.97 -5.30
C SER A 198 8.06 -0.25 -6.50
N ARG A 199 8.17 -0.87 -7.70
CA ARG A 199 7.86 -0.26 -9.00
C ARG A 199 6.57 -0.82 -9.61
N SER A 200 6.27 -2.11 -9.41
CA SER A 200 4.98 -2.66 -9.81
C SER A 200 3.97 -2.51 -8.67
N ASN A 201 2.79 -1.96 -8.98
CA ASN A 201 1.64 -2.24 -8.15
C ASN A 201 1.53 -3.77 -8.09
N PHE A 202 1.50 -4.35 -6.90
CA PHE A 202 1.26 -5.78 -6.66
C PHE A 202 -0.08 -6.32 -7.25
N ASP A 203 -0.73 -5.55 -8.13
CA ASP A 203 -1.92 -5.86 -8.90
C ASP A 203 -1.56 -6.63 -10.18
N SER A 204 -0.36 -6.43 -10.75
CA SER A 204 0.08 -7.08 -12.00
C SER A 204 0.49 -8.55 -11.85
N ALA A 205 0.67 -9.06 -10.62
CA ALA A 205 0.91 -10.49 -10.42
C ALA A 205 -0.34 -11.36 -10.71
N SER A 206 -1.51 -10.72 -10.88
CA SER A 206 -2.76 -11.41 -11.24
C SER A 206 -2.87 -11.74 -12.74
N SER A 207 -1.99 -11.21 -13.60
CA SER A 207 -2.01 -11.47 -15.05
C SER A 207 -1.22 -12.71 -15.48
N LEU A 208 -0.55 -13.41 -14.56
CA LEU A 208 -0.11 -14.79 -14.81
C LEU A 208 -1.37 -15.66 -14.73
N THR A 209 -2.05 -15.76 -15.87
CA THR A 209 -3.22 -16.60 -16.06
C THR A 209 -2.92 -18.01 -15.56
N SER A 210 -3.87 -18.58 -14.80
CA SER A 210 -3.85 -19.98 -14.40
C SER A 210 -3.77 -20.88 -15.63
N SER A 211 -2.57 -21.30 -15.97
CA SER A 211 -2.34 -22.48 -16.80
C SER A 211 -1.42 -23.42 -16.05
N THR A 212 -1.60 -23.55 -14.73
CA THR A 212 -1.18 -24.78 -14.07
C THR A 212 -1.98 -25.88 -14.76
N ILE A 213 -1.30 -26.87 -15.34
CA ILE A 213 -1.96 -27.96 -16.10
C ILE A 213 -3.05 -28.64 -15.25
N TRP A 214 -3.01 -28.53 -13.91
CA TRP A 214 -3.88 -29.23 -12.96
C TRP A 214 -4.79 -28.32 -12.10
N ASP A 215 -4.71 -26.99 -12.21
CA ASP A 215 -5.61 -26.07 -11.48
C ASP A 215 -6.40 -25.22 -12.49
N THR A 216 -7.51 -25.79 -12.97
CA THR A 216 -8.48 -25.13 -13.86
C THR A 216 -9.42 -24.15 -13.14
N ASN A 217 -9.41 -24.14 -11.81
CA ASN A 217 -10.26 -23.27 -10.99
C ASN A 217 -9.40 -22.21 -10.28
N GLY A 218 -9.54 -20.95 -10.67
CA GLY A 218 -8.87 -19.84 -10.00
C GLY A 218 -9.22 -19.80 -8.51
N LEU A 219 -8.21 -19.78 -7.64
CA LEU A 219 -8.41 -19.63 -6.20
C LEU A 219 -8.99 -18.24 -5.90
N ASP A 220 -10.24 -18.20 -5.41
CA ASP A 220 -10.88 -16.96 -4.94
C ASP A 220 -10.34 -16.57 -3.56
N ILE A 221 -9.18 -15.91 -3.54
CA ILE A 221 -8.52 -15.46 -2.32
C ILE A 221 -8.92 -14.01 -2.04
N PRO A 222 -9.56 -13.71 -0.89
CA PRO A 222 -9.82 -12.35 -0.47
C PRO A 222 -8.56 -11.47 -0.53
N ASN A 223 -8.68 -10.28 -1.12
CA ASN A 223 -7.59 -9.31 -1.28
C ASN A 223 -6.82 -9.02 0.03
N ARG A 224 -7.51 -9.11 1.16
CA ARG A 224 -6.93 -8.93 2.50
C ARG A 224 -5.93 -10.03 2.86
N LEU A 225 -6.25 -11.29 2.55
CA LEU A 225 -5.34 -12.43 2.78
C LEU A 225 -4.12 -12.35 1.86
N ARG A 226 -4.34 -11.94 0.59
CA ARG A 226 -3.24 -11.68 -0.35
C ARG A 226 -2.30 -10.58 0.15
N ASN A 227 -2.82 -9.52 0.75
CA ASN A 227 -2.00 -8.46 1.36
C ASN A 227 -1.21 -8.94 2.58
N LEU A 228 -1.77 -9.85 3.38
CA LEU A 228 -1.07 -10.46 4.51
C LEU A 228 0.07 -11.38 4.05
N LEU A 229 -0.14 -12.17 3.00
CA LEU A 229 0.94 -12.98 2.40
C LEU A 229 2.05 -12.10 1.83
N LYS A 230 1.72 -10.98 1.18
CA LYS A 230 2.73 -10.01 0.70
C LYS A 230 3.56 -9.45 1.86
N LEU A 231 2.94 -9.11 2.98
CA LEU A 231 3.66 -8.67 4.20
C LEU A 231 4.56 -9.77 4.75
N TRP A 232 4.09 -11.02 4.74
CA TRP A 232 4.86 -12.18 5.18
C TRP A 232 6.08 -12.44 4.29
N VAL A 233 5.90 -12.50 2.96
CA VAL A 233 7.00 -12.71 2.00
C VAL A 233 8.06 -11.63 2.18
N LEU A 234 7.67 -10.36 2.29
CA LEU A 234 8.64 -9.26 2.50
C LEU A 234 9.36 -9.33 3.85
N ALA A 235 8.74 -9.89 4.88
CA ALA A 235 9.38 -10.07 6.18
C ALA A 235 10.41 -11.20 6.13
N VAL A 236 10.06 -12.31 5.49
CA VAL A 236 10.87 -13.54 5.45
C VAL A 236 11.99 -13.49 4.42
N LEU A 237 11.77 -12.86 3.27
CA LEU A 237 12.71 -12.85 2.16
C LEU A 237 14.08 -12.35 2.62
N GLY A 238 15.07 -13.23 2.52
CA GLY A 238 16.44 -12.95 2.89
C GLY A 238 16.70 -12.76 4.37
N HIS A 239 15.78 -13.12 5.28
CA HIS A 239 15.91 -12.79 6.70
C HIS A 239 17.24 -13.20 7.36
N THR A 240 17.84 -14.29 6.89
CA THR A 240 19.11 -14.82 7.42
C THR A 240 20.35 -14.39 6.64
N THR A 241 20.19 -13.55 5.61
CA THR A 241 21.29 -13.04 4.78
C THR A 241 21.81 -11.70 5.32
N ASP A 242 23.08 -11.41 5.08
CA ASP A 242 23.68 -10.12 5.48
C ASP A 242 23.03 -8.93 4.75
N SER A 243 22.48 -9.16 3.55
CA SER A 243 21.73 -8.16 2.79
C SER A 243 20.45 -7.71 3.48
N TYR A 244 19.89 -8.49 4.41
CA TYR A 244 18.67 -8.14 5.13
C TYR A 244 18.80 -6.86 5.95
N ALA A 245 19.96 -6.65 6.59
CA ALA A 245 20.24 -5.46 7.37
C ALA A 245 20.53 -4.26 6.46
N ILE A 246 21.27 -4.48 5.36
CA ILE A 246 21.61 -3.44 4.39
C ILE A 246 20.36 -2.86 3.73
N LEU A 247 19.37 -3.71 3.42
CA LEU A 247 18.14 -3.34 2.74
C LEU A 247 17.00 -2.90 3.66
N ASP A 248 17.25 -2.82 4.96
CA ASP A 248 16.23 -2.56 5.97
C ASP A 248 15.41 -1.30 5.68
N SER A 249 16.05 -0.21 5.25
CA SER A 249 15.38 1.05 4.90
C SER A 249 14.38 0.90 3.73
N ARG A 250 14.77 0.17 2.67
CA ARG A 250 13.92 -0.08 1.49
C ARG A 250 12.79 -1.03 1.84
N ARG A 251 13.09 -2.14 2.53
CA ARG A 251 12.11 -3.11 3.01
C ARG A 251 11.05 -2.42 3.88
N ARG A 252 11.45 -1.66 4.91
CA ARG A 252 10.53 -0.93 5.80
C ARG A 252 9.63 0.04 5.05
N ASN A 253 10.13 0.67 3.98
CA ASN A 253 9.32 1.57 3.17
C ASN A 253 8.22 0.83 2.38
N VAL A 254 8.55 -0.29 1.74
CA VAL A 254 7.56 -1.14 1.03
C VAL A 254 6.57 -1.73 2.03
N PHE A 255 7.07 -2.27 3.15
CA PHE A 255 6.25 -2.82 4.22
C PHE A 255 5.25 -1.79 4.77
N ARG A 256 5.70 -0.55 5.04
CA ARG A 256 4.82 0.55 5.50
C ARG A 256 3.71 0.87 4.49
N ARG A 257 3.99 0.85 3.19
CA ARG A 257 2.98 1.08 2.13
C ARG A 257 1.91 -0.01 2.13
N LEU A 258 2.32 -1.27 2.21
CA LEU A 258 1.39 -2.41 2.28
C LEU A 258 0.57 -2.42 3.57
N LEU A 259 1.20 -2.09 4.70
CA LEU A 259 0.51 -1.95 5.99
C LEU A 259 -0.56 -0.84 5.93
N SER A 260 -0.25 0.28 5.27
CA SER A 260 -1.22 1.37 5.04
C SER A 260 -2.36 0.95 4.10
N SER A 261 -2.07 0.12 3.08
CA SER A 261 -3.09 -0.45 2.20
C SER A 261 -4.03 -1.38 2.96
N LEU A 262 -3.48 -2.23 3.83
CA LEU A 262 -4.25 -3.12 4.71
C LEU A 262 -5.14 -2.31 5.67
N ASP A 263 -4.62 -1.22 6.24
CA ASP A 263 -5.38 -0.33 7.13
C ASP A 263 -6.58 0.32 6.41
N ARG A 264 -6.38 0.78 5.16
CA ARG A 264 -7.48 1.32 4.32
C ARG A 264 -8.54 0.28 3.98
N ALA A 265 -8.12 -0.95 3.69
CA ALA A 265 -8.98 -2.09 3.36
C ALA A 265 -9.59 -2.78 4.59
N SER A 266 -9.21 -2.37 5.81
CA SER A 266 -9.68 -3.01 7.04
C SER A 266 -11.15 -2.63 7.31
N GLY A 267 -12.00 -3.66 7.34
CA GLY A 267 -13.45 -3.56 7.59
C GLY A 267 -13.79 -3.35 9.08
N PRO A 268 -14.51 -4.27 9.76
CA PRO A 268 -15.18 -4.02 11.05
C PRO A 268 -14.26 -3.66 12.23
N PHE A 269 -12.93 -3.77 12.08
CA PHE A 269 -11.94 -3.53 13.15
C PHE A 269 -11.28 -2.14 13.08
N ARG A 270 -11.84 -1.19 12.32
CA ARG A 270 -11.26 0.15 12.00
C ARG A 270 -10.98 1.09 13.20
N GLY A 271 -11.07 0.61 14.44
CA GLY A 271 -10.75 1.35 15.66
C GLY A 271 -9.77 0.64 16.60
N THR A 272 -9.25 -0.53 16.23
CA THR A 272 -8.30 -1.30 17.05
C THR A 272 -6.86 -1.07 16.59
N ASP A 273 -5.91 -1.19 17.52
CA ASP A 273 -4.48 -1.07 17.22
C ASP A 273 -4.06 -2.03 16.09
N ILE A 274 -3.12 -1.58 15.25
CA ILE A 274 -2.73 -2.33 14.05
C ILE A 274 -2.05 -3.66 14.38
N LEU A 275 -1.31 -3.74 15.49
CA LEU A 275 -0.69 -4.98 15.94
C LEU A 275 -1.74 -5.98 16.41
N THR A 276 -2.73 -5.51 17.16
CA THR A 276 -3.87 -6.33 17.60
C THR A 276 -4.64 -6.87 16.40
N ARG A 277 -4.86 -6.06 15.36
CA ARG A 277 -5.51 -6.50 14.11
C ARG A 277 -4.70 -7.57 13.39
N LEU A 278 -3.40 -7.34 13.20
CA LEU A 278 -2.53 -8.34 12.57
C LEU A 278 -2.55 -9.66 13.33
N ARG A 279 -2.50 -9.61 14.68
CA ARG A 279 -2.59 -10.80 15.52
C ARG A 279 -3.91 -11.56 15.34
N ILE A 280 -5.04 -10.85 15.31
CA ILE A 280 -6.35 -11.47 15.00
C ILE A 280 -6.35 -12.09 13.61
N TYR A 281 -5.73 -11.45 12.62
CA TYR A 281 -5.72 -11.94 11.25
C TYR A 281 -4.85 -13.18 11.08
N PHE A 282 -3.70 -13.25 11.77
CA PHE A 282 -2.86 -14.45 11.79
C PHE A 282 -3.45 -15.59 12.64
N GLN A 283 -4.45 -15.32 13.48
CA GLN A 283 -5.20 -16.36 14.20
C GLN A 283 -6.25 -17.07 13.34
N ASP A 284 -6.52 -16.61 12.11
CA ASP A 284 -7.37 -17.28 11.12
C ASP A 284 -6.83 -18.70 10.84
N SER A 285 -7.70 -19.71 10.85
CA SER A 285 -7.34 -21.12 10.71
C SER A 285 -6.54 -21.40 9.43
N ARG A 286 -6.76 -20.61 8.38
CA ARG A 286 -6.03 -20.72 7.10
C ARG A 286 -4.60 -20.21 7.14
N LEU A 287 -4.28 -19.29 8.06
CA LEU A 287 -2.95 -18.68 8.16
C LEU A 287 -2.11 -19.22 9.32
N ARG A 288 -2.71 -20.01 10.23
CA ARG A 288 -2.00 -20.61 11.38
C ARG A 288 -0.81 -21.50 11.00
N VAL A 289 -0.80 -22.02 9.78
CA VAL A 289 0.26 -22.91 9.27
C VAL A 289 1.51 -22.12 8.83
N LEU A 290 1.42 -20.80 8.64
CA LEU A 290 2.57 -19.98 8.26
C LEU A 290 3.58 -19.88 9.40
N SER A 291 4.83 -20.22 9.08
CA SER A 291 5.99 -20.05 9.97
C SER A 291 6.38 -18.57 10.08
N ALA A 292 7.03 -18.16 11.18
CA ALA A 292 7.60 -16.82 11.36
C ALA A 292 6.62 -15.63 11.22
N THR A 293 5.35 -15.80 11.60
CA THR A 293 4.40 -14.68 11.73
C THR A 293 4.85 -13.62 12.74
N ASP A 294 5.65 -14.02 13.74
CA ASP A 294 6.28 -13.12 14.71
C ASP A 294 7.22 -12.10 14.05
N LEU A 295 7.87 -12.45 12.94
CA LEU A 295 8.75 -11.53 12.20
C LEU A 295 7.94 -10.41 11.54
N VAL A 296 6.73 -10.71 11.06
CA VAL A 296 5.80 -9.72 10.51
C VAL A 296 5.33 -8.77 11.62
N LEU A 297 4.99 -9.33 12.79
CA LEU A 297 4.57 -8.54 13.96
C LEU A 297 5.70 -7.66 14.48
N SER A 298 6.94 -8.18 14.54
CA SER A 298 8.14 -7.44 14.92
C SER A 298 8.37 -6.27 13.97
N ASN A 299 8.39 -6.51 12.65
CA ASN A 299 8.54 -5.45 11.65
C ASN A 299 7.43 -4.39 11.71
N ALA A 300 6.19 -4.78 12.01
CA ALA A 300 5.09 -3.84 12.21
C ALA A 300 5.29 -3.01 13.49
N ALA A 301 5.69 -3.64 14.60
CA ALA A 301 5.94 -2.97 15.88
C ALA A 301 7.07 -1.95 15.77
N ASP A 302 8.13 -2.33 15.06
CA ASP A 302 9.26 -1.50 14.72
C ASP A 302 8.87 -0.23 13.92
N ILE A 303 7.93 -0.38 12.98
CA ILE A 303 7.41 0.75 12.21
C ILE A 303 6.56 1.67 13.09
N GLU A 304 5.64 1.11 13.88
CA GLU A 304 4.82 1.89 14.81
C GLU A 304 5.69 2.62 15.85
N PHE A 305 6.71 1.95 16.38
CA PHE A 305 7.70 2.56 17.27
C PHE A 305 8.44 3.71 16.57
N SER A 306 8.85 3.53 15.31
CA SER A 306 9.50 4.61 14.55
C SER A 306 8.58 5.82 14.31
N ILE A 307 7.28 5.58 14.11
CA ILE A 307 6.27 6.62 13.94
C ILE A 307 6.07 7.35 15.27
N ALA A 308 5.91 6.61 16.36
CA ALA A 308 5.78 7.16 17.71
C ALA A 308 7.01 7.97 18.11
N GLN A 309 8.23 7.50 17.78
CA GLN A 309 9.48 8.20 18.08
C GLN A 309 9.64 9.48 17.23
N LYS A 310 9.25 9.45 15.95
CA LYS A 310 9.21 10.68 15.12
C LYS A 310 8.21 11.67 15.65
N GLN A 311 7.04 11.21 16.05
CA GLN A 311 6.02 12.05 16.67
C GLN A 311 6.52 12.62 18.01
N PHE A 312 7.21 11.83 18.82
CA PHE A 312 7.84 12.28 20.06
C PHE A 312 8.91 13.35 19.83
N ARG A 313 9.82 13.14 18.87
CA ARG A 313 10.85 14.12 18.48
C ARG A 313 10.24 15.41 17.95
N TRP A 314 9.29 15.30 17.02
CA TRP A 314 8.53 16.44 16.52
C TRP A 314 7.88 17.22 17.67
N ASN A 315 7.26 16.51 18.62
CA ASN A 315 6.65 17.15 19.78
C ASN A 315 7.71 17.86 20.64
N ARG A 316 8.88 17.25 20.89
CA ARG A 316 9.98 17.85 21.66
C ARG A 316 10.53 19.12 20.99
N GLU A 317 10.79 19.07 19.69
CA GLU A 317 11.31 20.20 18.90
C GLU A 317 10.28 21.33 18.76
N SER A 318 8.99 20.98 18.73
CA SER A 318 7.89 21.95 18.69
C SER A 318 7.56 22.56 20.06
N GLY A 319 8.37 22.34 21.10
CA GLY A 319 8.09 22.80 22.48
C GLY A 319 6.96 22.04 23.19
N HIS A 320 6.44 20.96 22.59
CA HIS A 320 5.41 20.09 23.16
C HIS A 320 6.02 18.88 23.88
N ALA A 321 7.07 19.12 24.66
CA ALA A 321 7.66 18.13 25.54
C ALA A 321 6.67 17.85 26.69
N GLY A 322 5.76 16.92 26.46
CA GLY A 322 5.05 16.29 27.55
C GLY A 322 3.82 15.53 27.16
N GLY A 323 3.74 14.28 27.59
CA GLY A 323 2.47 13.77 28.09
C GLY A 323 1.98 14.62 29.27
N PRO A 324 0.83 14.30 29.85
CA PRO A 324 0.28 15.03 31.00
C PRO A 324 1.25 15.15 32.19
N ASP A 325 2.35 14.41 32.25
CA ASP A 325 3.29 14.37 33.40
C ASP A 325 4.51 15.28 33.28
N CYS A 326 4.69 15.99 32.15
CA CYS A 326 5.81 16.94 31.98
C CYS A 326 5.36 18.41 32.05
N LEU A 327 4.09 18.63 32.39
CA LEU A 327 3.55 19.96 32.64
C LEU A 327 3.85 20.38 34.08
N ASP A 328 4.07 21.67 34.28
CA ASP A 328 3.92 22.30 35.59
C ASP A 328 2.57 21.85 36.19
N PRO A 329 2.53 21.27 37.41
CA PRO A 329 1.31 20.74 38.02
C PRO A 329 0.15 21.74 38.03
N VAL A 330 0.46 23.04 38.03
CA VAL A 330 -0.53 24.13 37.95
C VAL A 330 -1.21 24.15 36.57
N ILE A 331 -0.45 24.02 35.47
CA ILE A 331 -0.96 24.06 34.09
C ILE A 331 -1.79 22.81 33.79
N LYS A 332 -1.35 21.64 34.27
CA LYS A 332 -2.08 20.37 34.19
C LYS A 332 -3.43 20.47 34.92
N ALA A 333 -3.43 21.04 36.13
CA ALA A 333 -4.64 21.25 36.92
C ALA A 333 -5.61 22.23 36.25
N THR A 334 -5.14 23.27 35.56
CA THR A 334 -5.99 24.20 34.80
C THR A 334 -6.51 23.64 33.47
N LEU A 335 -5.73 22.83 32.74
CA LEU A 335 -6.15 22.26 31.44
C LEU A 335 -7.07 21.03 31.58
N LEU A 336 -6.96 20.30 32.69
CA LEU A 336 -7.82 19.14 33.01
C LEU A 336 -8.99 19.52 33.93
N ASN A 337 -9.08 20.76 34.41
CA ASN A 337 -10.23 21.20 35.18
C ASN A 337 -11.45 21.33 34.26
N PRO A 338 -12.54 20.59 34.50
CA PRO A 338 -13.77 20.72 33.71
C PRO A 338 -14.43 22.11 33.85
N THR A 339 -13.99 22.92 34.82
CA THR A 339 -14.46 24.27 35.09
C THR A 339 -13.67 25.37 34.38
N HIS A 340 -12.44 25.08 33.91
CA HIS A 340 -11.58 26.07 33.26
C HIS A 340 -11.62 25.89 31.74
N SER A 341 -12.62 26.51 31.14
CA SER A 341 -12.76 26.56 29.68
C SER A 341 -11.99 27.76 29.11
N PRO A 342 -11.04 27.56 28.18
CA PRO A 342 -10.38 28.68 27.52
C PRO A 342 -11.41 29.54 26.78
N LYS A 343 -11.32 30.85 26.96
CA LYS A 343 -12.30 31.82 26.44
C LYS A 343 -11.94 32.30 25.03
N THR A 344 -10.69 32.16 24.61
CA THR A 344 -10.22 32.67 23.31
C THR A 344 -9.25 31.69 22.66
N ILE A 345 -9.21 31.66 21.32
CA ILE A 345 -8.27 30.82 20.55
C ILE A 345 -6.83 31.00 21.03
N LYS A 346 -6.39 32.23 21.33
CA LYS A 346 -5.04 32.57 21.76
C LYS A 346 -4.57 31.77 22.98
N GLU A 347 -5.46 31.42 23.89
CA GLU A 347 -5.18 30.62 25.09
C GLU A 347 -4.98 29.13 24.77
N ILE A 348 -5.62 28.64 23.70
CA ILE A 348 -5.56 27.23 23.27
C ILE A 348 -4.31 26.96 22.44
N LEU A 349 -3.80 27.96 21.70
CA LEU A 349 -2.72 27.78 20.74
C LEU A 349 -1.44 27.17 21.32
N PRO A 350 -0.92 27.62 22.47
CA PRO A 350 0.28 27.03 23.08
C PRO A 350 0.08 25.56 23.47
N TYR A 351 -1.16 25.13 23.72
CA TYR A 351 -1.50 23.80 24.22
C TYR A 351 -2.25 22.94 23.19
N PHE A 352 -2.33 23.38 21.93
CA PHE A 352 -3.21 22.77 20.93
C PHE A 352 -2.88 21.29 20.68
N SER A 353 -1.59 20.91 20.65
CA SER A 353 -1.22 19.51 20.45
C SER A 353 -1.59 18.62 21.65
N MET A 354 -1.66 19.19 22.86
CA MET A 354 -2.08 18.47 24.07
C MET A 354 -3.57 18.17 24.04
N TYR A 355 -4.39 19.15 23.65
CA TYR A 355 -5.80 18.92 23.35
C TYR A 355 -5.93 17.81 22.31
N THR A 356 -5.15 17.81 21.21
CA THR A 356 -5.30 16.79 20.14
C THR A 356 -5.15 15.33 20.57
N ARG A 357 -4.57 15.06 21.75
CA ARG A 357 -4.41 13.70 22.31
C ARG A 357 -5.65 13.18 23.05
N ASN A 358 -6.50 14.06 23.59
CA ASN A 358 -7.73 13.66 24.28
C ASN A 358 -8.97 14.10 23.47
N ARG A 359 -9.54 13.19 22.69
CA ARG A 359 -10.69 13.48 21.81
C ARG A 359 -11.89 14.06 22.56
N ALA A 360 -12.20 13.56 23.75
CA ALA A 360 -13.33 14.03 24.53
C ALA A 360 -13.13 15.47 25.02
N ALA A 361 -11.93 15.78 25.52
CA ALA A 361 -11.57 17.13 25.92
C ALA A 361 -11.65 18.10 24.73
N ILE A 362 -11.03 17.79 23.58
CA ILE A 362 -11.09 18.64 22.38
C ILE A 362 -12.52 19.01 22.02
N TYR A 363 -13.42 18.02 21.96
CA TYR A 363 -14.78 18.29 21.52
C TYR A 363 -15.53 19.17 22.51
N ALA A 364 -15.45 18.88 23.81
CA ALA A 364 -16.05 19.71 24.84
C ALA A 364 -15.49 21.15 24.82
N THR A 365 -14.17 21.31 24.72
CA THR A 365 -13.52 22.63 24.72
C THR A 365 -13.88 23.45 23.48
N PHE A 366 -13.85 22.84 22.29
CA PHE A 366 -14.20 23.56 21.05
C PHE A 366 -15.71 23.79 20.90
N ASP A 367 -16.57 22.94 21.46
CA ASP A 367 -18.02 23.17 21.51
C ASP A 367 -18.34 24.34 22.46
N GLN A 368 -17.61 24.48 23.57
CA GLN A 368 -17.75 25.63 24.47
C GLN A 368 -17.17 26.92 23.87
N LEU A 369 -15.99 26.83 23.24
CA LEU A 369 -15.39 27.96 22.51
C LEU A 369 -16.30 28.43 21.37
N ALA A 370 -16.94 27.51 20.65
CA ALA A 370 -17.89 27.84 19.60
C ALA A 370 -19.14 28.55 20.12
N LYS A 371 -19.52 28.34 21.39
CA LYS A 371 -20.64 29.04 22.03
C LYS A 371 -20.25 30.44 22.51
N SER A 372 -18.99 30.65 22.91
CA SER A 372 -18.52 31.91 23.49
C SER A 372 -17.87 32.86 22.49
N THR A 373 -17.51 32.38 21.29
CA THR A 373 -16.78 33.18 20.31
C THR A 373 -17.73 33.91 19.38
N ASP A 374 -17.68 35.24 19.40
CA ASP A 374 -18.26 36.05 18.32
C ASP A 374 -17.32 36.02 17.10
N VAL A 375 -17.69 35.20 16.12
CA VAL A 375 -16.97 35.06 14.85
C VAL A 375 -17.07 36.30 13.95
N THR A 376 -18.01 37.22 14.21
CA THR A 376 -18.17 38.48 13.46
C THR A 376 -17.39 39.65 14.07
N SER A 377 -16.83 39.47 15.27
CA SER A 377 -16.07 40.51 15.97
C SER A 377 -14.80 40.91 15.21
N SER A 378 -14.50 42.21 15.19
CA SER A 378 -13.27 42.73 14.58
C SER A 378 -12.00 42.15 15.24
N SER A 379 -12.04 41.89 16.55
CA SER A 379 -10.96 41.24 17.29
C SER A 379 -10.65 39.83 16.78
N PHE A 380 -11.68 39.04 16.45
CA PHE A 380 -11.50 37.69 15.92
C PHE A 380 -10.88 37.71 14.53
N ILE A 381 -11.34 38.62 13.66
CA ILE A 381 -10.79 38.80 12.31
C ILE A 381 -9.32 39.22 12.38
N HIS A 382 -8.99 40.22 13.21
CA HIS A 382 -7.60 40.65 13.41
C HIS A 382 -6.71 39.51 13.93
N GLN A 383 -7.19 38.70 14.88
CA GLN A 383 -6.43 37.54 15.35
C GLN A 383 -6.12 36.55 14.23
N ILE A 384 -7.09 36.24 13.35
CA ILE A 384 -6.87 35.34 12.22
C ILE A 384 -5.83 35.90 11.24
N ILE A 385 -5.87 37.20 10.97
CA ILE A 385 -4.89 37.88 10.12
C ILE A 385 -3.50 37.78 10.73
N THR A 386 -3.34 38.17 12.00
CA THR A 386 -2.04 38.09 12.71
C THR A 386 -1.48 36.68 12.75
N PHE A 387 -2.31 35.65 12.97
CA PHE A 387 -1.85 34.26 12.93
C PHE A 387 -1.48 33.79 11.51
N THR A 388 -2.10 34.36 10.48
CA THR A 388 -1.79 34.02 9.09
C THR A 388 -0.49 34.67 8.62
N GLU A 389 -0.22 35.89 9.07
CA GLU A 389 1.03 36.64 8.84
C GLU A 389 2.21 36.05 9.61
N ALA A 390 2.00 35.57 10.84
CA ALA A 390 3.03 34.92 11.65
C ALA A 390 3.50 33.56 11.10
N GLY A 391 2.87 33.02 10.04
CA GLY A 391 3.21 31.73 9.42
C GLY A 391 2.87 30.49 10.25
N ALA A 392 2.67 30.66 11.57
CA ALA A 392 2.19 29.65 12.52
C ALA A 392 0.67 29.48 12.43
N ILE A 393 0.14 29.23 11.22
CA ILE A 393 -1.32 29.15 11.04
C ILE A 393 -1.86 27.97 11.85
N PRO A 394 -2.72 28.21 12.86
CA PRO A 394 -3.37 27.13 13.60
C PRO A 394 -4.58 26.63 12.82
N ARG A 395 -4.31 26.15 11.59
CA ARG A 395 -5.30 25.76 10.58
C ARG A 395 -6.32 24.79 11.18
N SER A 396 -5.84 23.79 11.90
CA SER A 396 -6.69 22.81 12.55
C SER A 396 -7.54 23.37 13.69
N ALA A 397 -7.12 24.43 14.38
CA ALA A 397 -7.90 25.05 15.45
C ALA A 397 -9.02 25.92 14.87
N ILE A 398 -8.68 26.84 13.95
CA ILE A 398 -9.64 27.76 13.32
C ILE A 398 -10.70 26.98 12.53
N LEU A 399 -10.28 26.02 11.69
CA LEU A 399 -11.21 25.21 10.90
C LEU A 399 -12.09 24.32 11.80
N ARG A 400 -11.58 23.84 12.94
CA ARG A 400 -12.40 23.07 13.89
C ARG A 400 -13.43 23.95 14.59
N LEU A 401 -13.04 25.14 15.02
CA LEU A 401 -13.97 26.11 15.60
C LEU A 401 -15.11 26.43 14.64
N LEU A 402 -14.80 26.81 13.40
CA LEU A 402 -15.82 27.12 12.38
C LEU A 402 -16.72 25.92 12.08
N ARG A 403 -16.18 24.69 12.06
CA ARG A 403 -16.99 23.47 11.89
C ARG A 403 -17.92 23.18 13.06
N ARG A 404 -17.62 23.65 14.27
CA ARG A 404 -18.45 23.45 15.47
C ARG A 404 -19.39 24.62 15.74
N HIS A 405 -19.22 25.75 15.06
CA HIS A 405 -20.04 26.95 15.22
C HIS A 405 -21.43 26.79 14.56
N THR A 406 -22.36 26.15 15.25
CA THR A 406 -23.74 25.95 14.79
C THR A 406 -24.44 27.26 14.38
N PRO A 407 -24.33 28.38 15.16
CA PRO A 407 -24.97 29.64 14.77
C PRO A 407 -24.48 30.19 13.43
N LEU A 408 -23.21 29.95 13.07
CA LEU A 408 -22.63 30.41 11.81
C LEU A 408 -23.25 29.64 10.63
N LYS A 409 -23.41 28.33 10.78
CA LYS A 409 -24.04 27.48 9.75
C LYS A 409 -25.49 27.88 9.51
N VAL A 410 -26.23 28.16 10.58
CA VAL A 410 -27.62 28.62 10.49
C VAL A 410 -27.67 30.00 9.84
N ALA A 411 -26.79 30.92 10.21
CA ALA A 411 -26.71 32.25 9.61
C ALA A 411 -26.40 32.19 8.10
N LEU A 412 -25.51 31.29 7.66
CA LEU A 412 -25.21 31.09 6.23
C LEU A 412 -26.44 30.64 5.43
N SER A 413 -27.25 29.74 5.99
CA SER A 413 -28.48 29.28 5.32
C SER A 413 -29.51 30.39 5.13
N ARG A 414 -29.43 31.46 5.92
CA ARG A 414 -30.33 32.62 5.89
C ARG A 414 -29.79 33.78 5.05
N CYS A 415 -28.59 33.66 4.47
CA CYS A 415 -27.98 34.74 3.67
C CYS A 415 -28.73 35.09 2.37
N TRP A 416 -29.66 34.23 1.92
CA TRP A 416 -30.53 34.50 0.77
C TRP A 416 -31.80 35.28 1.13
N GLN A 417 -32.14 35.41 2.41
CA GLN A 417 -33.33 36.11 2.84
C GLN A 417 -33.03 37.61 2.86
N GLU A 418 -33.70 38.37 1.98
CA GLU A 418 -33.65 39.84 2.01
C GLU A 418 -34.04 40.34 3.42
N PRO A 419 -33.37 41.38 3.96
CA PRO A 419 -33.84 42.00 5.19
C PRO A 419 -35.26 42.50 4.94
N ALA A 420 -36.22 42.04 5.77
CA ALA A 420 -37.60 42.49 5.67
C ALA A 420 -37.64 44.03 5.61
N PRO A 421 -38.40 44.63 4.67
CA PRO A 421 -38.48 46.07 4.56
C PRO A 421 -38.93 46.62 5.90
N THR A 422 -38.12 47.50 6.48
CA THR A 422 -38.37 48.13 7.78
C THR A 422 -39.52 49.12 7.63
N TYR A 423 -40.74 48.62 7.57
CA TYR A 423 -41.93 49.41 7.88
C TYR A 423 -42.18 49.26 9.38
N ALA A 424 -42.05 50.41 10.04
CA ALA A 424 -42.33 50.76 11.42
C ALA A 424 -43.17 49.78 12.27
N ILE A 425 -42.81 49.62 13.55
CA ILE A 425 -43.51 50.25 14.68
C ILE A 425 -42.76 49.91 15.98
N THR A 426 -42.64 50.95 16.81
CA THR A 426 -42.16 51.04 18.17
C THR A 426 -42.64 49.89 19.08
N GLU A 427 -41.74 49.01 19.51
CA GLU A 427 -41.88 48.26 20.76
C GLU A 427 -40.60 48.41 21.61
N PRO A 428 -40.70 48.40 22.95
CA PRO A 428 -39.57 48.64 23.83
C PRO A 428 -38.49 47.58 23.63
N ARG A 429 -37.35 48.03 23.10
CA ARG A 429 -36.09 47.34 22.83
C ARG A 429 -35.82 46.19 23.81
N ALA A 430 -36.16 44.97 23.40
CA ALA A 430 -35.56 43.76 23.95
C ALA A 430 -34.02 43.90 23.82
N PRO A 431 -33.23 43.42 24.80
CA PRO A 431 -31.77 43.51 24.73
C PRO A 431 -31.28 42.93 23.40
N PRO A 432 -30.28 43.54 22.75
CA PRO A 432 -29.77 43.03 21.48
C PRO A 432 -29.43 41.54 21.64
N PRO A 433 -29.90 40.66 20.74
CA PRO A 433 -29.64 39.24 20.87
C PRO A 433 -28.13 39.02 20.88
N ASP A 434 -27.67 38.13 21.76
CA ASP A 434 -26.24 37.86 21.93
C ASP A 434 -25.60 37.53 20.57
N PRO A 435 -24.64 38.34 20.08
CA PRO A 435 -24.06 38.17 18.75
C PRO A 435 -23.35 36.82 18.58
N SER A 436 -22.98 36.15 19.68
CA SER A 436 -22.43 34.79 19.65
C SER A 436 -23.48 33.71 19.32
N LEU A 437 -24.74 33.91 19.70
CA LEU A 437 -25.84 32.97 19.51
C LEU A 437 -26.67 33.28 18.25
N TYR A 438 -26.75 34.55 17.85
CA TYR A 438 -27.51 35.02 16.68
C TYR A 438 -26.68 35.98 15.82
N PRO A 439 -25.60 35.50 15.18
CA PRO A 439 -24.75 36.37 14.38
C PRO A 439 -25.49 36.82 13.10
N ASN A 440 -25.26 38.06 12.69
CA ASN A 440 -25.86 38.60 11.47
C ASN A 440 -25.39 37.80 10.24
N PRO A 441 -26.32 37.27 9.40
CA PRO A 441 -25.99 36.51 8.19
C PRO A 441 -24.99 37.22 7.26
N SER A 442 -25.19 38.51 7.02
CA SER A 442 -24.34 39.31 6.11
C SER A 442 -22.91 39.47 6.64
N GLU A 443 -22.77 39.70 7.95
CA GLU A 443 -21.48 39.83 8.63
C GLU A 443 -20.71 38.50 8.72
N CYS A 444 -21.43 37.39 8.89
CA CYS A 444 -20.84 36.05 8.83
C CYS A 444 -20.24 35.75 7.46
N LEU A 445 -20.98 36.08 6.40
CA LEU A 445 -20.52 35.91 5.03
C LEU A 445 -19.32 36.82 4.72
N ARG A 446 -19.37 38.08 5.18
CA ARG A 446 -18.26 39.03 5.08
C ARG A 446 -16.99 38.50 5.74
N MET A 447 -17.09 37.98 6.95
CA MET A 447 -15.96 37.37 7.66
C MET A 447 -15.36 36.20 6.86
N LEU A 448 -16.19 35.29 6.30
CA LEU A 448 -15.68 34.18 5.50
C LEU A 448 -15.02 34.65 4.20
N HIS A 449 -15.51 35.71 3.56
CA HIS A 449 -14.85 36.31 2.40
C HIS A 449 -13.48 36.92 2.75
N ILE A 450 -13.39 37.64 3.87
CA ILE A 450 -12.11 38.17 4.38
C ILE A 450 -11.14 37.02 4.62
N LEU A 451 -11.62 35.94 5.24
CA LEU A 451 -10.82 34.75 5.54
C LEU A 451 -10.34 34.04 4.26
N ALA A 452 -11.20 33.94 3.24
CA ALA A 452 -10.83 33.40 1.93
C ALA A 452 -9.75 34.24 1.23
N LEU A 453 -9.86 35.57 1.29
CA LEU A 453 -8.87 36.51 0.74
C LEU A 453 -7.52 36.41 1.48
N VAL A 454 -7.55 36.39 2.81
CA VAL A 454 -6.35 36.24 3.64
C VAL A 454 -5.62 34.93 3.30
N PHE A 455 -6.35 33.82 3.13
CA PHE A 455 -5.75 32.55 2.70
C PHE A 455 -5.28 32.52 1.25
N ALA A 456 -5.94 33.26 0.36
CA ALA A 456 -5.51 33.37 -1.02
C ALA A 456 -4.22 34.19 -1.13
N CYS A 457 -4.13 35.32 -0.44
CA CYS A 457 -3.04 36.29 -0.58
C CYS A 457 -1.83 36.04 0.34
N THR A 458 -1.93 35.16 1.35
CA THR A 458 -0.83 34.95 2.31
C THR A 458 0.42 34.32 1.69
N THR A 459 1.57 34.98 1.81
CA THR A 459 2.87 34.48 1.30
C THR A 459 3.53 33.44 2.21
N THR A 460 3.03 33.25 3.44
CA THR A 460 3.65 32.36 4.43
C THR A 460 3.40 30.87 4.19
N VAL A 461 2.48 30.53 3.27
CA VAL A 461 2.10 29.15 2.97
C VAL A 461 2.41 28.75 1.54
N THR A 462 2.57 27.46 1.31
CA THR A 462 2.73 26.94 -0.05
C THR A 462 1.46 27.16 -0.91
N PRO A 463 1.58 27.32 -2.24
CA PRO A 463 0.41 27.46 -3.13
C PRO A 463 -0.60 26.32 -2.99
N THR A 464 -0.12 25.10 -2.75
CA THR A 464 -0.96 23.93 -2.46
C THR A 464 -1.79 24.08 -1.18
N THR A 465 -1.21 24.65 -0.13
CA THR A 465 -1.88 24.87 1.15
C THR A 465 -2.87 26.02 1.07
N SER A 466 -2.48 27.13 0.41
CA SER A 466 -3.37 28.26 0.13
C SER A 466 -4.62 27.80 -0.62
N TRP A 467 -4.45 27.09 -1.73
CA TRP A 467 -5.55 26.51 -2.49
C TRP A 467 -6.48 25.64 -1.63
N ARG A 468 -5.93 24.73 -0.81
CA ARG A 468 -6.75 23.86 0.05
C ARG A 468 -7.57 24.64 1.08
N LEU A 469 -7.00 25.70 1.64
CA LEU A 469 -7.68 26.52 2.65
C LEU A 469 -8.78 27.38 2.02
N THR A 470 -8.49 28.06 0.91
CA THR A 470 -9.49 28.86 0.18
C THR A 470 -10.60 27.97 -0.38
N GLN A 471 -10.25 26.79 -0.93
CA GLN A 471 -11.24 25.81 -1.38
C GLN A 471 -12.08 25.27 -0.22
N TRP A 472 -11.51 25.10 0.98
CA TRP A 472 -12.28 24.69 2.15
C TRP A 472 -13.33 25.74 2.53
N VAL A 473 -12.99 27.04 2.50
CA VAL A 473 -13.96 28.12 2.77
C VAL A 473 -15.08 28.09 1.74
N TYR A 474 -14.74 27.93 0.46
CA TYR A 474 -15.74 27.76 -0.60
C TYR A 474 -16.68 26.58 -0.32
N LEU A 475 -16.13 25.40 -0.05
CA LEU A 475 -16.93 24.22 0.25
C LEU A 475 -17.80 24.41 1.50
N PHE A 476 -17.29 25.10 2.51
CA PHE A 476 -18.03 25.37 3.74
C PHE A 476 -19.24 26.28 3.50
N ILE A 477 -19.09 27.33 2.69
CA ILE A 477 -20.19 28.23 2.31
C ILE A 477 -21.25 27.46 1.51
N VAL A 478 -20.83 26.72 0.48
CA VAL A 478 -21.76 25.96 -0.38
C VAL A 478 -22.47 24.84 0.39
N GLN A 479 -21.76 24.12 1.25
CA GLN A 479 -22.33 23.05 2.09
C GLN A 479 -23.42 23.55 3.04
N HIS A 480 -23.36 24.83 3.43
CA HIS A 480 -24.34 25.47 4.30
C HIS A 480 -25.25 26.45 3.54
N HIS A 481 -25.41 26.24 2.23
CA HIS A 481 -26.32 26.98 1.35
C HIS A 481 -26.09 28.49 1.31
N GLY A 482 -24.87 28.98 1.57
CA GLY A 482 -24.54 30.40 1.43
C GLY A 482 -24.31 30.82 -0.03
N PRO A 483 -24.49 32.11 -0.37
CA PRO A 483 -24.25 32.61 -1.72
C PRO A 483 -22.76 32.65 -2.07
N VAL A 484 -22.43 32.29 -3.31
CA VAL A 484 -21.07 32.39 -3.84
C VAL A 484 -20.86 33.80 -4.37
N SER A 485 -20.14 34.63 -3.61
CA SER A 485 -19.82 36.00 -4.03
C SER A 485 -18.69 36.04 -5.06
N PRO A 486 -18.68 37.05 -5.96
CA PRO A 486 -17.53 37.41 -6.79
C PRO A 486 -16.20 37.41 -6.03
N ILE A 487 -16.18 37.93 -4.79
CA ILE A 487 -14.97 38.01 -3.96
C ILE A 487 -14.35 36.62 -3.72
N LEU A 488 -15.20 35.62 -3.48
CA LEU A 488 -14.77 34.24 -3.26
C LEU A 488 -14.26 33.59 -4.53
N ALA A 489 -14.89 33.87 -5.68
CA ALA A 489 -14.43 33.39 -6.99
C ALA A 489 -13.04 33.96 -7.34
N ARG A 490 -12.82 35.26 -7.10
CA ARG A 490 -11.51 35.91 -7.26
C ARG A 490 -10.46 35.34 -6.31
N ALA A 491 -10.83 35.08 -5.04
CA ALA A 491 -9.93 34.44 -4.09
C ALA A 491 -9.51 33.03 -4.53
N LEU A 492 -10.42 32.25 -5.11
CA LEU A 492 -10.10 30.93 -5.69
C LEU A 492 -9.15 31.04 -6.88
N PHE A 493 -9.34 32.03 -7.75
CA PHE A 493 -8.42 32.30 -8.86
C PHE A 493 -7.03 32.67 -8.35
N GLN A 494 -6.94 33.57 -7.38
CA GLN A 494 -5.68 33.98 -6.78
C GLN A 494 -4.93 32.79 -6.14
N ALA A 495 -5.63 31.98 -5.33
CA ALA A 495 -5.02 30.82 -4.67
C ALA A 495 -4.66 29.68 -5.64
N GLY A 496 -5.46 29.49 -6.69
CA GLY A 496 -5.43 28.31 -7.56
C GLY A 496 -4.65 28.46 -8.85
N VAL A 497 -4.55 29.68 -9.37
CA VAL A 497 -3.96 30.00 -10.68
C VAL A 497 -2.75 30.92 -10.52
N THR A 498 -2.94 32.17 -10.08
CA THR A 498 -1.87 33.19 -10.05
C THR A 498 -0.70 32.75 -9.17
N ARG A 499 -0.96 32.27 -7.95
CA ARG A 499 0.08 31.77 -7.05
C ARG A 499 0.80 30.51 -7.49
N TYR A 500 0.13 29.66 -8.27
CA TYR A 500 0.80 28.50 -8.87
C TYR A 500 1.77 28.97 -9.95
N ARG A 501 1.39 29.98 -10.74
CA ARG A 501 2.25 30.59 -11.77
C ARG A 501 3.42 31.35 -11.17
N GLU A 502 3.18 32.20 -10.16
CA GLU A 502 4.22 32.92 -9.43
C GLU A 502 5.26 31.96 -8.82
N ALA A 503 4.83 30.77 -8.39
CA ALA A 503 5.71 29.73 -7.86
C ALA A 503 6.35 28.82 -8.93
N GLY A 504 6.17 29.12 -10.23
CA GLY A 504 6.69 28.34 -11.35
C GLY A 504 6.09 26.93 -11.48
N LYS A 505 4.91 26.68 -10.90
CA LYS A 505 4.24 25.37 -10.89
C LYS A 505 3.13 25.29 -11.94
N PRO A 506 2.98 24.16 -12.63
CA PRO A 506 1.88 23.98 -13.58
C PRO A 506 0.52 23.96 -12.85
N VAL A 507 -0.46 24.63 -13.43
CA VAL A 507 -1.85 24.63 -12.94
C VAL A 507 -2.59 23.41 -13.51
N PRO A 508 -3.17 22.53 -12.68
CA PRO A 508 -3.93 21.38 -13.19
C PRO A 508 -5.15 21.81 -14.01
N LYS A 509 -5.30 21.26 -15.24
CA LYS A 509 -6.40 21.60 -16.18
C LYS A 509 -7.79 21.51 -15.54
N ARG A 510 -8.07 20.46 -14.76
CA ARG A 510 -9.35 20.29 -14.05
C ARG A 510 -9.62 21.39 -13.01
N LYS A 511 -8.57 21.81 -12.31
CA LYS A 511 -8.66 22.89 -11.32
C LYS A 511 -8.97 24.22 -12.01
N TYR A 512 -8.26 24.50 -13.10
CA TYR A 512 -8.46 25.71 -13.88
C TYR A 512 -9.89 25.79 -14.45
N ALA A 513 -10.36 24.73 -15.10
CA ALA A 513 -11.73 24.66 -15.63
C ALA A 513 -12.79 24.90 -14.54
N PHE A 514 -12.60 24.30 -13.36
CA PHE A 514 -13.48 24.51 -12.21
C PHE A 514 -13.52 25.98 -11.75
N ILE A 515 -12.36 26.63 -11.62
CA ILE A 515 -12.27 28.04 -11.20
C ILE A 515 -12.96 28.94 -12.23
N MET A 516 -12.65 28.76 -13.51
CA MET A 516 -13.23 29.57 -14.60
C MET A 516 -14.75 29.42 -14.68
N GLN A 517 -15.27 28.22 -14.44
CA GLN A 517 -16.71 28.00 -14.34
C GLN A 517 -17.32 28.81 -13.19
N LYS A 518 -16.68 28.86 -12.02
CA LYS A 518 -17.20 29.63 -10.87
C LYS A 518 -17.08 31.14 -11.03
N ILE A 519 -16.08 31.63 -11.75
CA ILE A 519 -16.00 33.04 -12.14
C ILE A 519 -17.15 33.38 -13.11
N ARG A 520 -17.39 32.51 -14.11
CA ARG A 520 -18.49 32.70 -15.06
C ARG A 520 -19.87 32.73 -14.37
N GLU A 521 -20.08 31.87 -13.39
CA GLU A 521 -21.32 31.83 -12.59
C GLU A 521 -21.49 33.06 -11.69
N ALA A 522 -20.41 33.62 -11.12
CA ALA A 522 -20.49 34.72 -10.15
C ALA A 522 -20.37 36.12 -10.75
N GLU A 523 -19.58 36.31 -11.82
CA GLU A 523 -19.25 37.60 -12.43
C GLU A 523 -19.67 37.72 -13.89
N GLY A 524 -20.18 36.63 -14.49
CA GLY A 524 -20.65 36.60 -15.86
C GLY A 524 -19.59 36.19 -16.89
N ALA A 525 -20.05 35.92 -18.12
CA ALA A 525 -19.21 35.39 -19.19
C ALA A 525 -18.16 36.39 -19.72
N SER A 526 -18.43 37.70 -19.66
CA SER A 526 -17.51 38.74 -20.13
C SER A 526 -16.19 38.75 -19.35
N VAL A 527 -16.26 38.71 -18.02
CA VAL A 527 -15.08 38.69 -17.14
C VAL A 527 -14.30 37.38 -17.29
N ALA A 528 -15.02 36.25 -17.37
CA ALA A 528 -14.38 34.95 -17.59
C ALA A 528 -13.65 34.87 -18.94
N ASN A 529 -14.21 35.46 -20.00
CA ASN A 529 -13.56 35.49 -21.32
C ASN A 529 -12.36 36.43 -21.34
N ALA A 530 -12.44 37.61 -20.72
CA ALA A 530 -11.30 38.51 -20.59
C ALA A 530 -10.11 37.87 -19.85
N LEU A 531 -10.38 37.04 -18.83
CA LEU A 531 -9.34 36.27 -18.13
C LEU A 531 -8.79 35.11 -18.99
N LEU A 532 -9.58 34.50 -19.87
CA LEU A 532 -9.08 33.49 -20.81
C LEU A 532 -8.18 34.12 -21.88
N ASP A 533 -8.58 35.28 -22.40
CA ASP A 533 -7.84 36.01 -23.43
C ASP A 533 -6.50 36.53 -22.88
N ALA A 534 -6.49 37.04 -21.64
CA ALA A 534 -5.29 37.47 -20.94
C ALA A 534 -4.30 36.33 -20.62
N GLU A 535 -4.71 35.07 -20.77
CA GLU A 535 -3.85 33.90 -20.57
C GLU A 535 -3.36 33.24 -21.87
N MET A 536 -3.87 33.66 -23.03
CA MET A 536 -3.39 33.23 -24.35
C MET A 536 -2.31 34.14 -24.94
N VAL A 537 -2.07 35.29 -24.30
CA VAL A 537 -0.96 36.23 -24.56
C VAL A 537 0.19 35.92 -23.61
#